data_AF-A0A9C9SKQ1-F1
#
_entry.id   AF-A0A9C9SKQ1-F1
#
_cell.length_a   1.000
_cell.length_b   1.000
_cell.length_c   1.000
_cell.angle_alpha   90.00
_cell.angle_beta   90.00
_cell.angle_gamma   90.00
#
_symmetry.space_group_name_H-M   'P 1'
#
loop_
_entity.id
_entity.type
_entity.pdbx_description
1 polymer ?
#
loop_
_entity_poly.entity_id
_entity_poly.type
_entity_poly.pdbx_seq_one_letter_code
_entity_poly.pdbx_strand_id
1 'polypeptide(L)'
;MRNIRILMVRLGIDNNDQESKRLYKELENVGFDILYTGLHQTAEMILDVTLSFNADVVLFDLAPNANTKEIEHFEKIIKYNDLYEPLIVVRSGKTVEEPYINFNKNENITNIAERIKKHVHVMKIV
;
A
#
# COMPACT_ATOMS: atom_id res chain seq x y z
N MET A 1 -16.38 14.54 -5.10
CA MET A 1 -15.80 13.20 -4.96
C MET A 1 -15.11 13.12 -3.61
N ARG A 2 -15.20 12.01 -2.88
CA ARG A 2 -14.42 11.84 -1.64
C ARG A 2 -12.94 11.67 -1.98
N ASN A 3 -12.07 12.07 -1.05
CA ASN A 3 -10.63 11.81 -1.18
C ASN A 3 -10.37 10.31 -1.23
N ILE A 4 -9.29 9.93 -1.92
CA ILE A 4 -8.81 8.55 -1.98
C ILE A 4 -8.18 8.25 -0.63
N ARG A 5 -8.61 7.14 -0.01
CA ARG A 5 -8.14 6.66 1.27
C ARG A 5 -7.04 5.63 1.10
N ILE A 6 -5.85 5.94 1.61
CA ILE A 6 -4.67 5.08 1.49
C ILE A 6 -4.34 4.52 2.87
N LEU A 7 -4.39 3.20 3.04
CA LEU A 7 -3.72 2.54 4.15
C LEU A 7 -2.27 2.25 3.75
N MET A 8 -1.31 2.91 4.37
CA MET A 8 0.10 2.65 4.16
C MET A 8 0.63 1.70 5.23
N VAL A 9 1.25 0.61 4.78
CA VAL A 9 1.81 -0.45 5.60
C VAL A 9 3.30 -0.53 5.33
N ARG A 10 4.14 -0.47 6.36
CA ARG A 10 5.57 -0.73 6.19
C ARG A 10 5.88 -2.17 6.51
N LEU A 11 6.52 -2.87 5.57
CA LEU A 11 7.02 -4.22 5.78
C LEU A 11 8.55 -4.21 5.83
N GLY A 12 9.12 -4.91 6.81
CA GLY A 12 10.56 -4.95 7.00
C GLY A 12 10.92 -5.36 8.43
N ILE A 13 12.11 -5.94 8.60
CA ILE A 13 12.63 -6.29 9.93
C ILE A 13 13.33 -5.10 10.61
N ASP A 14 13.65 -4.06 9.83
CA ASP A 14 14.34 -2.88 10.32
C ASP A 14 13.38 -1.93 11.03
N ASN A 15 13.78 -1.44 12.20
CA ASN A 15 13.02 -0.42 12.95
C ASN A 15 13.14 1.00 12.36
N ASN A 16 13.60 1.14 11.12
CA ASN A 16 13.73 2.42 10.43
C ASN A 16 12.54 2.63 9.50
N ASP A 17 11.75 3.67 9.72
CA ASP A 17 10.56 4.04 8.93
C ASP A 17 10.65 5.45 8.32
N GLN A 18 11.85 6.07 8.28
CA GLN A 18 12.01 7.45 7.85
C GLN A 18 11.55 7.71 6.41
N GLU A 19 11.87 6.81 5.48
CA GLU A 19 11.43 6.93 4.08
C GLU A 19 9.91 6.78 3.96
N SER A 20 9.30 5.87 4.73
CA SER A 20 7.84 5.73 4.77
C SER A 20 7.18 7.00 5.28
N LYS A 21 7.71 7.62 6.35
CA LYS A 21 7.18 8.89 6.87
C LYS A 21 7.29 10.02 5.85
N ARG A 22 8.33 10.05 5.02
CA ARG A 22 8.44 11.01 3.91
C ARG A 22 7.36 10.76 2.86
N LEU A 23 7.17 9.51 2.43
CA LEU A 23 6.14 9.13 1.48
C LEU A 23 4.73 9.44 2.02
N TYR A 24 4.46 9.12 3.29
CA TYR A 24 3.23 9.49 3.99
C TYR A 24 2.98 10.99 3.86
N LYS A 25 3.99 11.81 4.16
CA LYS A 25 3.84 13.26 4.13
C LYS A 25 3.64 13.80 2.73
N GLU A 26 4.29 13.23 1.73
CA GLU A 26 4.06 13.58 0.32
C GLU A 26 2.61 13.29 -0.10
N LEU A 27 2.11 12.09 0.19
CA LEU A 27 0.75 11.69 -0.13
C LEU A 27 -0.30 12.54 0.61
N GLU A 28 -0.07 12.83 1.90
CA GLU A 28 -0.91 13.73 2.68
C GLU A 28 -0.94 15.15 2.06
N ASN A 29 0.21 15.68 1.67
CA ASN A 29 0.32 17.03 1.10
C ASN A 29 -0.41 17.18 -0.25
N VAL A 30 -0.55 16.10 -1.03
CA VAL A 30 -1.27 16.12 -2.32
C VAL A 30 -2.76 15.77 -2.18
N GLY A 31 -3.26 15.65 -0.95
CA GLY A 31 -4.68 15.56 -0.63
C GLY A 31 -5.25 14.14 -0.57
N PHE A 32 -4.40 13.14 -0.32
CA PHE A 32 -4.89 11.80 0.03
C PHE A 32 -5.27 11.73 1.52
N ASP A 33 -6.35 11.01 1.81
CA ASP A 33 -6.70 10.64 3.19
C ASP A 33 -5.85 9.41 3.55
N ILE A 34 -4.70 9.58 4.18
CA ILE A 34 -3.75 8.49 4.41
C ILE A 34 -3.67 8.09 5.89
N LEU A 35 -3.61 6.79 6.16
CA LEU A 35 -3.36 6.22 7.49
C LEU A 35 -2.10 5.36 7.42
N TYR A 36 -1.13 5.61 8.30
CA TYR A 36 0.07 4.79 8.42
C TYR A 36 -0.06 3.81 9.59
N THR A 37 0.12 2.51 9.34
CA THR A 37 -0.02 1.47 10.37
C THR A 37 1.21 1.31 11.27
N GLY A 38 2.35 1.89 10.88
CA GLY A 38 3.62 1.64 11.56
C GLY A 38 4.33 0.39 11.03
N LEU A 39 5.17 -0.20 11.88
CA LEU A 39 5.96 -1.41 11.61
C LEU A 39 5.27 -2.65 12.19
N HIS A 40 5.76 -3.84 11.81
CA HIS A 40 5.46 -5.12 12.47
C HIS A 40 3.96 -5.49 12.51
N GLN A 41 3.24 -5.24 11.42
CA GLN A 41 1.82 -5.60 11.31
C GLN A 41 1.66 -6.99 10.69
N THR A 42 0.72 -7.78 11.20
CA THR A 42 0.31 -9.04 10.56
C THR A 42 -0.75 -8.78 9.50
N ALA A 43 -0.93 -9.72 8.56
CA ALA A 43 -1.99 -9.63 7.55
C ALA A 43 -3.39 -9.40 8.14
N GLU A 44 -3.73 -10.05 9.26
CA GLU A 44 -5.02 -9.89 9.93
C GLU A 44 -5.20 -8.47 10.48
N MET A 45 -4.15 -7.92 11.11
CA MET A 45 -4.16 -6.53 11.59
C MET A 45 -4.33 -5.55 10.44
N ILE A 46 -3.63 -5.80 9.32
CA ILE A 46 -3.75 -4.97 8.11
C ILE A 46 -5.18 -5.02 7.59
N LEU A 47 -5.80 -6.21 7.52
CA LEU A 47 -7.18 -6.38 7.09
C LEU A 47 -8.16 -5.61 7.98
N ASP A 48 -8.06 -5.77 9.30
CA ASP A 48 -8.95 -5.11 10.25
C ASP A 48 -8.92 -3.59 10.09
N VAL A 49 -7.72 -3.03 9.90
CA VAL A 49 -7.54 -1.59 9.66
C VAL A 49 -8.04 -1.20 8.26
N THR A 50 -7.78 -2.00 7.23
CA THR A 50 -8.29 -1.77 5.87
C THR A 50 -9.80 -1.61 5.86
N LEU A 51 -10.52 -2.53 6.52
CA LEU A 51 -11.97 -2.53 6.59
C LEU A 51 -12.48 -1.35 7.43
N SER A 52 -11.88 -1.12 8.61
CA SER A 52 -12.30 -0.05 9.52
C SER A 52 -12.07 1.35 8.95
N PHE A 53 -10.94 1.56 8.27
CA PHE A 53 -10.59 2.81 7.61
C PHE A 53 -11.37 3.03 6.30
N ASN A 54 -11.97 1.96 5.76
CA ASN A 54 -12.61 1.92 4.46
C ASN A 54 -11.63 2.39 3.37
N ALA A 55 -10.47 1.73 3.32
CA ALA A 55 -9.36 2.08 2.43
C ALA A 55 -9.69 1.76 0.97
N ASP A 56 -9.32 2.65 0.06
CA ASP A 56 -9.34 2.40 -1.40
C ASP A 56 -8.06 1.70 -1.87
N VAL A 57 -6.97 1.89 -1.11
CA VAL A 57 -5.63 1.42 -1.46
C VAL A 57 -4.93 0.91 -0.21
N VAL A 58 -4.30 -0.26 -0.30
CA VAL A 58 -3.24 -0.69 0.61
C VAL A 58 -1.89 -0.51 -0.07
N LEU A 59 -1.11 0.45 0.43
CA LEU A 59 0.24 0.72 -0.02
C LEU A 59 1.24 0.01 0.90
N PHE A 60 1.82 -1.09 0.45
CA PHE A 60 2.92 -1.78 1.10
C PHE A 60 4.26 -1.13 0.75
N ASP A 61 4.84 -0.41 1.68
CA ASP A 61 6.21 0.10 1.59
C ASP A 61 7.21 -0.94 2.13
N LEU A 62 8.00 -1.50 1.22
CA LEU A 62 8.93 -2.59 1.48
C LEU A 62 10.32 -2.04 1.82
N ALA A 63 10.79 -2.35 3.03
CA ALA A 63 12.19 -2.19 3.39
C ALA A 63 13.08 -3.08 2.49
N PRO A 64 14.38 -2.74 2.31
CA PRO A 64 15.30 -3.51 1.46
C PRO A 64 15.40 -5.01 1.80
N ASN A 65 15.12 -5.38 3.06
CA ASN A 65 15.16 -6.76 3.57
C ASN A 65 13.76 -7.32 3.89
N ALA A 66 12.70 -6.70 3.37
CA ALA A 66 11.34 -7.14 3.62
C ALA A 66 11.08 -8.51 2.97
N ASN A 67 10.33 -9.34 3.70
CA ASN A 67 9.79 -10.60 3.20
C ASN A 67 8.34 -10.36 2.71
N THR A 68 7.97 -10.92 1.56
CA THR A 68 6.65 -10.76 0.95
C THR A 68 5.58 -11.72 1.50
N LYS A 69 5.92 -12.65 2.39
CA LYS A 69 4.97 -13.64 2.96
C LYS A 69 3.72 -13.00 3.56
N GLU A 70 3.85 -11.88 4.27
CA GLU A 70 2.69 -11.17 4.84
C GLU A 70 1.77 -10.61 3.75
N ILE A 71 2.34 -10.14 2.64
CA ILE A 71 1.56 -9.67 1.48
C ILE A 71 0.81 -10.85 0.85
N GLU A 72 1.49 -11.98 0.64
CA GLU A 72 0.86 -13.17 0.06
C GLU A 72 -0.27 -13.72 0.94
N HIS A 73 -0.09 -13.69 2.26
CA HIS A 73 -1.12 -14.09 3.22
C HIS A 73 -2.29 -13.11 3.22
N PHE A 74 -2.02 -11.80 3.25
CA PHE A 74 -3.04 -10.76 3.10
C PHE A 74 -3.84 -10.93 1.80
N GLU A 75 -3.14 -11.09 0.67
CA GLU A 75 -3.74 -11.34 -0.64
C GLU A 75 -4.66 -12.56 -0.61
N LYS A 76 -4.25 -13.67 0.02
CA LYS A 76 -5.10 -14.86 0.18
C LYS A 76 -6.36 -14.54 0.98
N ILE A 77 -6.22 -13.89 2.13
CA ILE A 77 -7.36 -13.57 3.00
C ILE A 77 -8.39 -12.71 2.26
N ILE A 78 -7.95 -11.68 1.53
CA ILE A 78 -8.89 -10.84 0.76
C ILE A 78 -9.57 -11.63 -0.37
N LYS A 79 -8.88 -12.60 -1.02
CA LYS A 79 -9.49 -13.44 -2.06
C LYS A 79 -10.57 -14.35 -1.51
N TYR A 80 -10.29 -15.01 -0.39
CA TYR A 80 -11.19 -16.01 0.18
C TYR A 80 -12.49 -15.42 0.72
N ASN A 81 -12.47 -14.15 1.15
CA ASN A 81 -13.62 -13.51 1.78
C ASN A 81 -14.49 -12.70 0.80
N ASP A 82 -14.24 -12.79 -0.51
CA ASP A 82 -14.92 -11.97 -1.54
C ASP A 82 -14.93 -10.46 -1.20
N LEU A 83 -13.87 -9.96 -0.55
CA LEU A 83 -13.75 -8.55 -0.15
C LEU A 83 -13.36 -7.65 -1.35
N TYR A 84 -13.82 -8.00 -2.54
CA TYR A 84 -13.51 -7.33 -3.79
C TYR A 84 -14.48 -6.18 -4.05
N GLU A 85 -14.07 -4.96 -3.67
CA GLU A 85 -13.90 -3.80 -4.57
C GLU A 85 -13.96 -2.46 -3.81
N PRO A 86 -13.11 -1.47 -4.14
CA PRO A 86 -11.82 -1.55 -4.82
C PRO A 86 -10.67 -1.44 -3.80
N LEU A 87 -9.79 -2.46 -3.75
CA LEU A 87 -8.57 -2.43 -2.96
C LEU A 87 -7.35 -2.57 -3.88
N ILE A 88 -6.61 -1.48 -4.06
CA ILE A 88 -5.39 -1.50 -4.85
C ILE A 88 -4.23 -1.88 -3.94
N VAL A 89 -3.42 -2.86 -4.33
CA VAL A 89 -2.20 -3.25 -3.61
C VAL A 89 -0.98 -2.67 -4.33
N VAL A 90 -0.33 -1.71 -3.70
CA VAL A 90 0.88 -1.06 -4.24
C VAL A 90 2.08 -1.52 -3.43
N ARG A 91 3.19 -1.87 -4.09
CA ARG A 91 4.47 -2.19 -3.47
C ARG A 91 5.46 -1.07 -3.79
N SER A 92 6.05 -0.42 -2.79
CA SER A 92 7.18 0.51 -2.98
C SER A 92 8.45 -0.03 -2.35
N GLY A 93 9.62 0.34 -2.86
CA GLY A 93 10.90 -0.09 -2.31
C GLY A 93 12.01 -0.15 -3.37
N LYS A 94 13.28 -0.06 -2.93
CA LYS A 94 14.46 -0.01 -3.82
C LYS A 94 14.63 -1.27 -4.68
N THR A 95 14.02 -2.39 -4.29
CA THR A 95 14.15 -3.71 -4.91
C THR A 95 12.87 -4.15 -5.64
N VAL A 96 11.88 -3.27 -5.77
CA VAL A 96 10.59 -3.60 -6.38
C VAL A 96 10.60 -3.30 -7.87
N GLU A 97 10.67 -4.34 -8.70
CA GLU A 97 10.63 -4.22 -10.18
C GLU A 97 9.21 -3.94 -10.71
N GLU A 98 8.18 -4.52 -10.07
CA GLU A 98 6.76 -4.31 -10.40
C GLU A 98 5.97 -3.75 -9.19
N PRO A 99 5.88 -2.41 -9.06
CA PRO A 99 5.32 -1.77 -7.87
C PRO A 99 3.79 -1.82 -7.75
N TYR A 100 3.08 -2.45 -8.68
CA TYR A 100 1.61 -2.43 -8.69
C TYR A 100 1.05 -3.83 -8.94
N ILE A 101 0.33 -4.37 -7.96
CA ILE A 101 -0.53 -5.53 -8.16
C ILE A 101 -1.97 -5.03 -8.13
N ASN A 102 -2.55 -4.85 -9.33
CA ASN A 102 -3.94 -4.46 -9.46
C ASN A 102 -4.84 -5.67 -9.21
N PHE A 103 -5.56 -5.66 -8.10
CA PHE A 103 -6.72 -6.51 -7.91
C PHE A 103 -7.92 -5.85 -8.59
N ASN A 104 -8.32 -6.45 -9.70
CA ASN A 104 -9.47 -6.07 -10.54
C ASN A 104 -9.29 -4.80 -11.40
N LYS A 105 -9.51 -4.92 -12.71
CA LYS A 105 -9.33 -3.83 -13.68
C LYS A 105 -10.67 -3.13 -13.90
N ASN A 106 -10.93 -2.04 -13.18
CA ASN A 106 -11.96 -1.07 -13.59
C ASN A 106 -11.34 0.31 -13.85
N GLU A 107 -12.05 1.16 -14.61
CA GLU A 107 -11.54 2.48 -15.03
C GLU A 107 -11.20 3.39 -13.84
N ASN A 108 -11.94 3.27 -12.74
CA ASN A 108 -11.75 4.07 -11.54
C ASN A 108 -10.44 3.70 -10.82
N ILE A 109 -10.14 2.40 -10.73
CA ILE A 109 -8.89 1.87 -10.17
C ILE A 109 -7.68 2.33 -10.98
N THR A 110 -7.78 2.36 -12.31
CA THR A 110 -6.67 2.81 -13.17
C THR A 110 -6.33 4.27 -12.91
N ASN A 111 -7.35 5.13 -12.76
CA ASN A 111 -7.15 6.55 -12.43
C ASN A 111 -6.54 6.76 -11.04
N ILE A 112 -6.96 5.97 -10.03
CA ILE A 112 -6.40 6.01 -8.68
C ILE A 112 -4.93 5.57 -8.69
N ALA A 113 -4.63 4.46 -9.37
CA ALA A 113 -3.28 3.93 -9.50
C ALA A 113 -2.36 4.97 -10.15
N GLU A 114 -2.75 5.55 -11.29
CA GLU A 114 -1.97 6.60 -11.99
C GLU A 114 -1.72 7.85 -11.14
N ARG A 115 -2.68 8.26 -10.30
CA ARG A 115 -2.47 9.36 -9.34
C ARG A 115 -1.41 9.00 -8.31
N ILE A 116 -1.41 7.78 -7.79
CA ILE A 116 -0.42 7.32 -6.80
C ILE A 116 0.96 7.14 -7.46
N LYS A 117 1.03 6.64 -8.71
CA LYS A 117 2.31 6.47 -9.43
C LYS A 117 3.12 7.75 -9.59
N LYS A 118 2.46 8.90 -9.68
CA LYS A 118 3.13 10.21 -9.79
C LYS A 118 3.92 10.59 -8.54
N HIS A 119 3.61 9.98 -7.40
CA HIS A 119 4.18 10.32 -6.09
C HIS A 119 5.02 9.18 -5.51
N VAL A 120 4.69 7.93 -5.83
CA VAL A 120 5.52 6.77 -5.46
C VAL A 120 6.73 6.71 -6.38
N HIS A 121 7.86 7.24 -5.91
CA HIS A 121 9.14 7.15 -6.61
C HIS A 121 9.65 5.69 -6.63
N VAL A 122 9.77 5.11 -7.83
CA VAL A 122 10.63 3.94 -8.06
C VAL A 122 12.05 4.46 -8.19
N MET A 123 12.85 4.42 -7.12
CA MET A 123 14.30 4.58 -7.27
C MET A 123 14.84 3.34 -7.97
N LYS A 124 15.05 3.43 -9.28
CA LYS A 124 15.96 2.50 -9.96
C LYS A 124 17.34 2.68 -9.33
N ILE A 125 17.87 1.62 -8.73
CA ILE A 125 19.29 1.55 -8.41
C ILE A 125 20.01 1.75 -9.74
N VAL A 126 20.76 2.85 -9.86
CA VAL A 126 21.73 3.06 -10.94
C VAL A 126 22.94 2.20 -10.65
#